data_AF-A0A1H3N2Y7-F1
#
_entry.id   AF-A0A1H3N2Y7-F1
#
_cell.length_a   1.000
_cell.length_b   1.000
_cell.length_c   1.000
_cell.angle_alpha   90.00
_cell.angle_beta   90.00
_cell.angle_gamma   90.00
#
_symmetry.space_group_name_H-M   'P 1'
#
loop_
_entity.id
_entity.type
_entity.pdbx_description
1 polymer ?
#
loop_
_entity_poly.entity_id
_entity_poly.type
_entity_poly.pdbx_seq_one_letter_code
_entity_poly.pdbx_strand_id
1 'polypeptide(L)'
;MMSLLSRAALPVLLLGSLLTGCATHSDGTAPLNQRTWPICSLLGGLVGGGLGAIESSGWAAGGAALGLVTGGLICYAQDGDEDDDGVFDRRDRCADTPANTPVDNRGCPLPQYPAAPAVEPMPQSEVITLSDQGDVMFAFDSAELTPQAQSQLQGLLAKLQGADVMSIKVIGHTDSQGTDEYNQRLSERRASSVAAFLLSQGLAPDKLTSQGKGESEPVADNATEEGRAQNRRVELHIQR
;
A
#
# COMPACT_ATOMS: atom_id res chain seq x y z
N MET A 1 46.91 44.93 39.61
CA MET A 1 46.02 43.98 40.34
C MET A 1 44.83 43.70 39.43
N MET A 2 44.91 42.66 38.60
CA MET A 2 43.81 42.30 37.68
C MET A 2 42.63 41.84 38.54
N SER A 3 41.45 42.45 38.39
CA SER A 3 40.27 42.10 39.20
C SER A 3 39.92 40.63 39.01
N LEU A 4 39.37 39.98 40.04
CA LEU A 4 38.84 38.60 39.97
C LEU A 4 37.92 38.38 38.77
N LEU A 5 37.14 39.42 38.40
CA LEU A 5 36.31 39.47 37.19
C LEU A 5 37.11 39.25 35.89
N SER A 6 38.33 39.79 35.77
CA SER A 6 39.17 39.60 34.57
C SER A 6 39.78 38.19 34.48
N ARG A 7 39.98 37.51 35.62
CA ARG A 7 40.56 36.16 35.66
C ARG A 7 39.53 35.07 35.32
N ALA A 8 38.26 35.29 35.64
CA ALA A 8 37.18 34.35 35.35
C ALA A 8 36.55 34.54 33.95
N ALA A 9 36.68 35.73 33.34
CA ALA A 9 36.00 36.04 32.07
C ALA A 9 36.43 35.14 30.89
N LEU A 10 37.73 34.89 30.73
CA LEU A 10 38.26 34.06 29.63
C LEU A 10 37.84 32.57 29.72
N PRO A 11 37.99 31.87 30.86
CA PRO A 11 37.55 30.48 30.96
C PRO A 11 36.03 30.33 30.83
N VAL A 12 35.25 31.31 31.30
CA VAL A 12 33.78 31.30 31.13
C VAL A 12 33.37 31.48 29.66
N LEU A 13 34.04 32.37 28.92
CA LEU A 13 33.82 32.54 27.48
C LEU A 13 34.20 31.28 26.70
N LEU A 14 35.35 30.66 27.02
CA LEU A 14 35.79 29.42 26.41
C LEU A 14 34.84 28.25 26.71
N LEU A 15 34.32 28.15 27.95
CA LEU A 15 33.32 27.14 28.31
C LEU A 15 32.01 27.34 27.53
N GLY A 16 31.57 28.59 27.34
CA GLY A 16 30.39 28.91 26.51
C GLY A 16 30.57 28.52 25.04
N SER A 17 31.77 28.73 24.48
CA SER A 17 32.09 28.28 23.11
C SER A 17 32.14 26.76 22.98
N LEU A 18 32.58 26.05 24.02
CA LEU A 18 32.60 24.58 24.04
C LEU A 18 31.17 24.02 24.10
N LEU A 19 30.33 24.57 24.97
CA LEU A 19 28.93 24.13 25.13
C LEU A 19 28.09 24.36 23.87
N THR A 20 28.35 25.45 23.13
CA THR A 20 27.67 25.73 21.86
C THR A 20 28.21 24.88 20.72
N GLY A 21 29.51 24.54 20.72
CA GLY A 21 30.12 23.63 19.74
C GLY A 21 29.72 22.15 19.93
N CYS A 22 29.32 21.75 21.13
CA CYS A 22 28.84 20.39 21.43
C CYS A 22 27.32 20.20 21.23
N ALA A 23 26.59 21.23 20.81
CA ALA A 23 25.16 21.10 20.51
C ALA A 23 25.00 20.36 19.16
N THR A 24 24.83 19.04 19.23
CA THR A 24 24.50 18.22 18.05
C THR A 24 23.14 18.68 17.51
N HIS A 25 23.13 19.15 16.26
CA HIS A 25 21.90 19.46 15.55
C HIS A 25 21.20 18.17 15.11
N SER A 26 19.88 18.24 14.87
CA SER A 26 19.06 17.05 14.53
C SER A 26 19.42 16.43 13.17
N ASP A 27 20.30 17.08 12.42
CA ASP A 27 20.86 16.65 11.13
C ASP A 27 22.24 15.98 11.27
N GLY A 28 22.73 15.76 12.49
CA GLY A 28 24.02 15.10 12.73
C GLY A 28 25.24 16.00 12.49
N THR A 29 25.04 17.24 12.07
CA THR A 29 26.12 18.20 11.87
C THR A 29 26.54 18.82 13.22
N ALA A 30 27.69 18.38 13.73
CA ALA A 30 28.32 18.98 14.89
C ALA A 30 29.73 19.47 14.51
N PRO A 31 30.07 20.76 14.74
CA PRO A 31 31.42 21.28 14.46
C PRO A 31 32.49 20.65 15.36
N LEU A 32 32.08 20.06 16.50
CA LEU A 32 32.90 19.23 17.36
C LEU A 32 32.35 17.80 17.37
N ASN A 33 33.10 16.85 16.80
CA ASN A 33 32.74 15.43 16.70
C ASN A 33 33.97 14.51 16.94
N GLN A 34 33.78 13.19 16.76
CA GLN A 34 34.83 12.19 16.93
C GLN A 34 36.10 12.45 16.08
N ARG A 35 35.98 13.10 14.91
CA ARG A 35 37.12 13.44 14.04
C ARG A 35 37.87 14.68 14.51
N THR A 36 37.18 15.66 15.08
CA THR A 36 37.78 16.89 15.64
C THR A 36 38.12 16.76 17.12
N TRP A 37 38.20 15.54 17.67
CA TRP A 37 38.53 15.28 19.08
C TRP A 37 39.80 16.01 19.59
N PRO A 38 40.87 16.25 18.79
CA PRO A 38 42.03 17.00 19.28
C PRO A 38 41.70 18.47 19.57
N ILE A 39 40.77 19.07 18.82
CA ILE A 39 40.30 20.44 19.05
C ILE A 39 39.57 20.50 20.39
N CYS A 40 38.73 19.51 20.68
CA CYS A 40 38.03 19.41 21.95
C CYS A 40 38.97 19.17 23.14
N SER A 41 39.99 18.33 22.98
CA SER A 41 41.05 18.18 23.97
C SER A 41 41.75 19.52 24.23
N LEU A 42 42.19 20.22 23.18
CA LEU A 42 42.87 21.50 23.33
C LEU A 42 41.99 22.55 24.04
N LEU A 43 40.73 22.70 23.62
CA LEU A 43 39.79 23.63 24.25
C LEU A 43 39.51 23.24 25.70
N GLY A 44 39.29 21.96 25.98
CA GLY A 44 39.12 21.44 27.33
C GLY A 44 40.33 21.74 28.22
N GLY A 45 41.55 21.54 27.69
CA GLY A 45 42.80 21.86 28.38
C GLY A 45 42.95 23.35 28.69
N LEU A 46 42.60 24.23 27.76
CA LEU A 46 42.63 25.69 27.96
C LEU A 46 41.62 26.14 29.02
N VAL A 47 40.38 25.62 28.96
CA VAL A 47 39.33 25.91 29.95
C VAL A 47 39.75 25.40 31.32
N GLY A 48 40.15 24.14 31.41
CA GLY A 48 40.55 23.51 32.67
C GLY A 48 41.77 24.19 33.29
N GLY A 49 42.77 24.54 32.48
CA GLY A 49 43.95 25.26 32.94
C GLY A 49 43.64 26.68 33.41
N GLY A 50 42.78 27.40 32.68
CA GLY A 50 42.32 28.73 33.04
C GLY A 50 41.52 28.75 34.35
N LEU A 51 40.62 27.78 34.56
CA LEU A 51 39.88 27.63 35.81
C LEU A 51 40.81 27.24 36.97
N GLY A 52 41.72 26.29 36.76
CA GLY A 52 42.68 25.88 37.78
C GLY A 52 43.64 27.01 38.22
N ALA A 53 43.98 27.93 37.31
CA ALA A 53 44.84 29.08 37.60
C ALA A 53 44.20 30.14 38.52
N ILE A 54 42.89 30.06 38.76
CA ILE A 54 42.20 30.93 39.73
C ILE A 54 42.64 30.56 41.16
N GLU A 55 42.90 29.27 41.42
CA GLU A 55 43.31 28.75 42.72
C GLU A 55 44.84 28.84 42.91
N SER A 56 45.61 28.15 42.06
CA SER A 56 47.08 28.17 42.11
C SER A 56 47.72 27.68 40.82
N SER A 57 49.03 27.87 40.67
CA SER A 57 49.78 27.34 39.52
C SER A 57 49.78 25.81 39.46
N GLY A 58 49.75 25.11 40.62
CA GLY A 58 49.61 23.67 40.67
C GLY A 58 48.23 23.20 40.20
N TRP A 59 47.17 23.91 40.60
CA TRP A 59 45.81 23.66 40.13
C TRP A 59 45.64 24.01 38.65
N ALA A 60 46.38 24.97 38.10
CA ALA A 60 46.39 25.26 36.66
C ALA A 60 46.89 24.07 35.83
N ALA A 61 48.00 23.44 36.24
CA ALA A 61 48.52 22.27 35.55
C ALA A 61 47.57 21.05 35.68
N GLY A 62 47.03 20.82 36.87
CA GLY A 62 46.06 19.74 37.12
C GLY A 62 44.75 19.93 36.34
N GLY A 63 44.24 21.16 36.30
CA GLY A 63 43.06 21.52 35.54
C GLY A 63 43.25 21.37 34.04
N ALA A 64 44.41 21.74 33.50
CA ALA A 64 44.72 21.57 32.07
C ALA A 64 44.79 20.08 31.69
N ALA A 65 45.45 19.25 32.50
CA ALA A 65 45.53 17.81 32.27
C ALA A 65 44.14 17.15 32.29
N LEU A 66 43.31 17.48 33.27
CA LEU A 66 41.94 16.97 33.36
C LEU A 66 41.10 17.42 32.16
N GLY A 67 41.21 18.71 31.78
CA GLY A 67 40.51 19.29 30.65
C GLY A 67 40.87 18.68 29.30
N LEU A 68 42.14 18.36 29.07
CA LEU A 68 42.60 17.67 27.85
C LEU A 68 41.93 16.31 27.66
N VAL A 69 41.82 15.55 28.75
CA VAL A 69 41.23 14.21 28.74
C VAL A 69 39.71 14.30 28.61
N THR A 70 39.05 15.12 29.42
CA THR A 70 37.58 15.22 29.40
C THR A 70 37.07 15.81 28.08
N GLY A 71 37.72 16.84 27.55
CA GLY A 71 37.37 17.42 26.24
C GLY A 71 37.52 16.41 25.09
N GLY A 72 38.59 15.60 25.11
CA GLY A 72 38.79 14.55 24.12
C GLY A 72 37.74 13.44 24.20
N LEU A 73 37.42 12.98 25.41
CA LEU A 73 36.41 11.94 25.63
C LEU A 73 35.00 12.38 25.23
N ILE A 74 34.64 13.64 25.47
CA ILE A 74 33.32 14.19 25.09
C ILE A 74 33.13 14.13 23.58
N CYS A 75 34.10 14.62 22.79
CA CYS A 75 34.00 14.58 21.33
C CYS A 75 34.20 13.18 20.76
N TYR A 76 35.04 12.35 21.39
CA TYR A 76 35.13 10.93 21.02
C TYR A 76 33.80 10.20 21.20
N ALA A 77 32.98 10.58 22.18
CA ALA A 77 31.65 10.01 22.40
C ALA A 77 30.60 10.53 21.38
N GLN A 78 30.78 11.72 20.81
CA GLN A 78 29.86 12.33 19.85
C GLN A 78 30.06 11.78 18.43
N ASP A 79 28.99 11.19 17.89
CA ASP A 79 28.90 10.68 16.53
C ASP A 79 28.78 11.82 15.51
N GLY A 80 29.52 11.73 14.41
CA GLY A 80 29.41 12.60 13.24
C GLY A 80 28.72 11.89 12.06
N ASP A 81 28.45 12.64 11.00
CA ASP A 81 27.93 12.19 9.70
C ASP A 81 28.79 12.87 8.62
N GLU A 82 29.70 12.13 7.98
CA GLU A 82 30.72 12.66 7.05
C GLU A 82 30.17 12.97 5.65
N ASP A 83 29.19 12.20 5.17
CA ASP A 83 28.60 12.34 3.83
C ASP A 83 27.22 13.02 3.81
N ASP A 84 26.70 13.37 4.99
CA ASP A 84 25.47 14.15 5.19
C ASP A 84 24.25 13.44 4.56
N ASP A 85 24.25 12.12 4.65
CA ASP A 85 23.17 11.25 4.14
C ASP A 85 22.06 11.01 5.19
N GLY A 86 22.29 11.46 6.44
CA GLY A 86 21.38 11.35 7.56
C GLY A 86 21.64 10.13 8.46
N VAL A 87 22.71 9.38 8.24
CA VAL A 87 23.14 8.23 9.03
C VAL A 87 24.55 8.46 9.59
N PHE A 88 24.65 8.56 10.91
CA PHE A 88 25.94 8.72 11.60
C PHE A 88 27.00 7.67 11.18
N ASP A 89 28.26 8.09 11.08
CA ASP A 89 29.43 7.31 10.64
C ASP A 89 29.56 5.93 11.32
N ARG A 90 29.21 5.83 12.61
CA ARG A 90 29.28 4.55 13.35
C ARG A 90 28.25 3.52 12.88
N ARG A 91 27.17 3.97 12.24
CA ARG A 91 26.06 3.16 11.75
C ARG A 91 26.03 3.08 10.22
N ASP A 92 26.70 4.00 9.55
CA ASP A 92 26.81 4.03 8.12
C ASP A 92 27.84 2.99 7.61
N ARG A 93 27.41 2.22 6.61
CA ARG A 93 28.23 1.22 5.91
C ARG A 93 28.66 1.70 4.53
N CYS A 94 28.11 2.81 4.07
CA CYS A 94 28.21 3.36 2.74
C CYS A 94 28.67 4.83 2.81
N ALA A 95 29.88 5.04 3.33
CA ALA A 95 30.52 6.32 3.70
C ALA A 95 30.73 7.39 2.61
N ASP A 96 30.20 7.18 1.41
CA ASP A 96 30.30 8.10 0.28
C ASP A 96 28.93 8.31 -0.39
N THR A 97 27.84 8.17 0.37
CA THR A 97 26.50 8.33 -0.16
C THR A 97 26.17 9.82 -0.30
N PRO A 98 25.80 10.31 -1.51
CA PRO A 98 25.54 11.73 -1.67
C PRO A 98 24.42 12.23 -0.77
N ALA A 99 24.63 13.37 -0.11
CA ALA A 99 23.61 14.06 0.68
C ALA A 99 22.25 14.16 -0.05
N ASN A 100 21.16 13.99 0.69
CA ASN A 100 19.77 13.89 0.20
C ASN A 100 19.44 12.63 -0.63
N THR A 101 20.32 11.64 -0.69
CA THR A 101 19.97 10.32 -1.24
C THR A 101 19.06 9.59 -0.27
N PRO A 102 17.94 8.99 -0.71
CA PRO A 102 17.17 8.10 0.14
C PRO A 102 17.99 6.85 0.49
N VAL A 103 18.39 6.75 1.76
CA VAL A 103 19.21 5.65 2.28
C VAL A 103 18.42 4.73 3.21
N ASP A 104 18.92 3.52 3.40
CA ASP A 104 18.46 2.63 4.45
C ASP A 104 19.05 3.03 5.83
N ASN A 105 18.77 2.24 6.87
CA ASN A 105 19.25 2.53 8.23
C ASN A 105 20.77 2.34 8.42
N ARG A 106 21.50 2.02 7.35
CA ARG A 106 22.94 1.78 7.27
C ARG A 106 23.61 2.74 6.27
N GLY A 107 22.94 3.82 5.87
CA GLY A 107 23.44 4.85 4.95
C GLY A 107 23.59 4.37 3.50
N CYS A 108 23.04 3.21 3.15
CA CYS A 108 23.17 2.70 1.78
C CYS A 108 21.96 3.10 0.93
N PRO A 109 22.14 3.54 -0.33
CA PRO A 109 21.06 3.95 -1.21
C PRO A 109 19.99 2.88 -1.37
N LEU A 110 18.72 3.28 -1.27
CA LEU A 110 17.61 2.38 -1.50
C LEU A 110 17.58 1.92 -2.96
N PRO A 111 17.30 0.63 -3.24
CA PRO A 111 17.12 0.17 -4.60
C PRO A 111 16.02 0.96 -5.28
N GLN A 112 16.33 1.56 -6.43
CA GLN A 112 15.32 2.20 -7.27
C GLN A 112 14.54 1.11 -7.99
N TYR A 113 13.40 0.73 -7.41
CA TYR A 113 12.44 -0.10 -8.13
C TYR A 113 11.77 0.78 -9.19
N PRO A 114 11.71 0.32 -10.46
CA PRO A 114 10.87 1.00 -11.44
C PRO A 114 9.44 1.08 -10.86
N ALA A 115 8.76 2.19 -11.13
CA ALA A 115 7.37 2.34 -10.73
C ALA A 115 6.61 1.08 -11.15
N ALA A 116 5.92 0.45 -10.19
CA ALA A 116 5.12 -0.72 -10.48
C ALA A 116 4.19 -0.37 -11.65
N PRO A 117 4.06 -1.24 -12.66
CA PRO A 117 3.12 -1.00 -13.74
C PRO A 117 1.75 -0.74 -13.13
N ALA A 118 1.05 0.26 -13.67
CA ALA A 118 -0.30 0.59 -13.22
C ALA A 118 -1.13 -0.70 -13.21
N VAL A 119 -1.73 -1.02 -12.06
CA VAL A 119 -2.58 -2.20 -11.92
C VAL A 119 -3.72 -2.03 -12.90
N GLU A 120 -3.76 -2.85 -13.95
CA GLU A 120 -4.90 -2.88 -14.86
C GLU A 120 -6.14 -3.26 -14.04
N PRO A 121 -7.26 -2.54 -14.18
CA PRO A 121 -8.47 -2.86 -13.45
C PRO A 121 -8.89 -4.28 -13.80
N MET A 122 -9.12 -5.10 -12.76
CA MET A 122 -9.60 -6.46 -12.94
C MET A 122 -10.95 -6.44 -13.66
N PRO A 123 -11.20 -7.38 -14.60
CA PRO A 123 -12.49 -7.49 -15.27
C PRO A 123 -13.60 -7.70 -14.23
N GLN A 124 -14.69 -6.95 -14.37
CA GLN A 124 -15.82 -7.00 -13.45
C GLN A 124 -16.87 -7.98 -13.99
N SER A 125 -17.24 -8.98 -13.18
CA SER A 125 -18.31 -9.92 -13.52
C SER A 125 -19.60 -9.59 -12.77
N GLU A 126 -20.71 -9.51 -13.49
CA GLU A 126 -22.05 -9.32 -12.94
C GLU A 126 -22.99 -10.43 -13.40
N VAL A 127 -23.86 -10.92 -12.50
CA VAL A 127 -24.87 -11.94 -12.84
C VAL A 127 -26.26 -11.37 -12.59
N ILE A 128 -27.12 -11.41 -13.62
CA ILE A 128 -28.53 -11.06 -13.51
C ILE A 128 -29.34 -12.35 -13.59
N THR A 129 -30.14 -12.64 -12.57
CA THR A 129 -30.98 -13.85 -12.49
C THR A 129 -32.44 -13.51 -12.74
N LEU A 130 -33.07 -14.27 -13.63
CA LEU A 130 -34.49 -14.20 -13.96
C LEU A 130 -35.12 -15.57 -13.66
N SER A 131 -36.02 -15.65 -12.66
CA SER A 131 -36.62 -16.91 -12.22
C SER A 131 -38.15 -16.83 -12.12
N ASP A 132 -38.79 -18.00 -12.18
CA ASP A 132 -40.25 -18.13 -12.13
C ASP A 132 -40.88 -17.66 -10.80
N GLN A 133 -40.07 -17.51 -9.73
CA GLN A 133 -40.56 -17.00 -8.44
C GLN A 133 -40.90 -15.50 -8.48
N GLY A 134 -40.21 -14.73 -9.34
CA GLY A 134 -40.46 -13.31 -9.55
C GLY A 134 -41.31 -13.04 -10.78
N ASP A 135 -41.08 -13.80 -11.87
CA ASP A 135 -41.73 -13.61 -13.16
C ASP A 135 -41.67 -14.91 -13.98
N VAL A 136 -42.81 -15.38 -14.50
CA VAL A 136 -42.83 -16.60 -15.32
C VAL A 136 -42.10 -16.34 -16.64
N MET A 137 -40.89 -16.89 -16.77
CA MET A 137 -40.01 -16.67 -17.93
C MET A 137 -40.51 -17.43 -19.15
N PHE A 138 -41.02 -18.64 -18.94
CA PHE A 138 -41.46 -19.56 -19.98
C PHE A 138 -42.80 -20.17 -19.65
N ALA A 139 -43.60 -20.50 -20.67
CA ALA A 139 -44.79 -21.33 -20.45
C ALA A 139 -44.41 -22.72 -19.91
N PHE A 140 -45.36 -23.40 -19.26
CA PHE A 140 -45.14 -24.75 -18.72
C PHE A 140 -44.61 -25.68 -19.82
N ASP A 141 -43.53 -26.38 -19.49
CA ASP A 141 -42.82 -27.30 -20.39
C ASP A 141 -42.36 -26.68 -21.74
N SER A 142 -42.25 -25.35 -21.79
CA SER A 142 -41.91 -24.61 -22.99
C SER A 142 -40.55 -23.91 -22.88
N ALA A 143 -39.99 -23.58 -24.04
CA ALA A 143 -38.88 -22.65 -24.22
C ALA A 143 -39.33 -21.33 -24.87
N GLU A 144 -40.63 -21.13 -25.02
CA GLU A 144 -41.20 -19.87 -25.52
C GLU A 144 -41.26 -18.83 -24.39
N LEU A 145 -40.70 -17.64 -24.67
CA LEU A 145 -40.67 -16.53 -23.72
C LEU A 145 -42.06 -15.91 -23.58
N THR A 146 -42.49 -15.66 -22.35
CA THR A 146 -43.75 -14.94 -22.10
C THR A 146 -43.61 -13.46 -22.48
N PRO A 147 -44.71 -12.73 -22.76
CA PRO A 147 -44.66 -11.29 -23.00
C PRO A 147 -44.04 -10.49 -21.86
N GLN A 148 -44.26 -10.94 -20.61
CA GLN A 148 -43.65 -10.34 -19.42
C GLN A 148 -42.13 -10.53 -19.44
N ALA A 149 -41.65 -11.74 -19.73
CA ALA A 149 -40.22 -12.03 -19.88
C ALA A 149 -39.55 -11.17 -20.96
N GLN A 150 -40.21 -11.03 -22.11
CA GLN A 150 -39.74 -10.17 -23.19
C GLN A 150 -39.62 -8.70 -22.75
N SER A 151 -40.61 -8.18 -22.03
CA SER A 151 -40.55 -6.81 -21.48
C SER A 151 -39.42 -6.61 -20.48
N GLN A 152 -39.14 -7.60 -19.64
CA GLN A 152 -38.04 -7.52 -18.67
C GLN A 152 -36.68 -7.56 -19.36
N LEU A 153 -36.48 -8.50 -20.29
CA LEU A 153 -35.26 -8.59 -21.09
C LEU A 153 -35.04 -7.31 -21.89
N GLN A 154 -36.11 -6.69 -22.39
CA GLN A 154 -36.03 -5.39 -23.08
C GLN A 154 -35.58 -4.27 -22.13
N GLY A 155 -36.04 -4.25 -20.88
CA GLY A 155 -35.57 -3.32 -19.85
C GLY A 155 -34.08 -3.47 -19.51
N LEU A 156 -33.49 -4.64 -19.75
CA LEU A 156 -32.07 -4.90 -19.53
C LEU A 156 -31.18 -4.48 -20.71
N LEU A 157 -31.73 -4.21 -21.90
CA LEU A 157 -30.93 -3.96 -23.11
C LEU A 157 -29.94 -2.82 -22.96
N ALA A 158 -30.34 -1.70 -22.34
CA ALA A 158 -29.46 -0.55 -22.13
C ALA A 158 -28.21 -0.92 -21.32
N LYS A 159 -28.33 -1.88 -20.39
CA LYS A 159 -27.23 -2.39 -19.57
C LYS A 159 -26.38 -3.41 -20.33
N LEU A 160 -27.01 -4.27 -21.14
CA LEU A 160 -26.33 -5.31 -21.92
C LEU A 160 -25.58 -4.75 -23.13
N GLN A 161 -26.00 -3.60 -23.66
CA GLN A 161 -25.36 -2.91 -24.78
C GLN A 161 -24.30 -1.88 -24.34
N GLY A 162 -23.94 -1.84 -23.05
CA GLY A 162 -22.89 -0.97 -22.54
C GLY A 162 -21.57 -1.14 -23.29
N ALA A 163 -20.84 -0.03 -23.50
CA ALA A 163 -19.55 -0.05 -24.19
C ALA A 163 -18.46 -0.83 -23.43
N ASP A 164 -18.62 -0.90 -22.11
CA ASP A 164 -17.81 -1.69 -21.18
C ASP A 164 -18.14 -3.18 -21.22
N VAL A 165 -19.26 -3.62 -21.81
CA VAL A 165 -19.61 -5.04 -21.85
C VAL A 165 -18.76 -5.77 -22.89
N MET A 166 -17.90 -6.67 -22.44
CA MET A 166 -17.06 -7.52 -23.27
C MET A 166 -17.78 -8.78 -23.76
N SER A 167 -18.48 -9.48 -22.87
CA SER A 167 -19.22 -10.70 -23.21
C SER A 167 -20.40 -10.94 -22.28
N ILE A 168 -21.40 -11.67 -22.78
CA ILE A 168 -22.61 -12.08 -22.09
C ILE A 168 -22.80 -13.58 -22.33
N LYS A 169 -22.93 -14.34 -21.24
CA LYS A 169 -23.30 -15.76 -21.29
C LYS A 169 -24.66 -15.96 -20.65
N VAL A 170 -25.58 -16.51 -21.42
CA VAL A 170 -26.93 -16.89 -20.99
C VAL A 170 -26.89 -18.34 -20.50
N ILE A 171 -27.21 -18.57 -19.23
CA ILE A 171 -27.22 -19.91 -18.64
C ILE A 171 -28.64 -20.28 -18.23
N GLY A 172 -29.18 -21.37 -18.78
CA GLY A 172 -30.48 -21.89 -18.41
C GLY A 172 -30.37 -23.00 -17.36
N HIS A 173 -31.32 -23.01 -16.42
CA HIS A 173 -31.45 -24.02 -15.38
C HIS A 173 -32.88 -24.55 -15.28
N THR A 174 -33.05 -25.76 -14.74
CA THR A 174 -34.34 -26.38 -14.42
C THR A 174 -34.43 -26.71 -12.94
N ASP A 175 -35.62 -27.11 -12.50
CA ASP A 175 -35.77 -27.86 -11.26
C ASP A 175 -35.43 -29.34 -11.48
N SER A 176 -35.59 -30.15 -10.42
CA SER A 176 -35.29 -31.58 -10.46
C SER A 176 -36.44 -32.46 -10.96
N GLN A 177 -37.45 -31.90 -11.65
CA GLN A 177 -38.56 -32.69 -12.18
C GLN A 177 -38.23 -33.16 -13.59
N GLY A 178 -38.37 -34.46 -13.86
CA GLY A 178 -37.99 -35.07 -15.13
C GLY A 178 -36.66 -35.83 -15.05
N THR A 179 -36.11 -36.20 -16.21
CA THR A 179 -34.79 -36.84 -16.28
C THR A 179 -33.70 -35.80 -16.51
N ASP A 180 -32.48 -36.06 -16.05
CA ASP A 180 -31.32 -35.19 -16.27
C ASP A 180 -31.14 -34.82 -17.75
N GLU A 181 -31.29 -35.80 -18.65
CA GLU A 181 -31.18 -35.58 -20.10
C GLU A 181 -32.30 -34.66 -20.63
N TYR A 182 -33.51 -34.83 -20.12
CA TYR A 182 -34.63 -33.96 -20.47
C TYR A 182 -34.37 -32.52 -20.03
N ASN A 183 -33.96 -32.36 -18.77
CA ASN A 183 -33.67 -31.09 -18.14
C ASN A 183 -32.49 -30.37 -18.79
N GLN A 184 -31.45 -31.10 -19.17
CA GLN A 184 -30.33 -30.59 -19.94
C GLN A 184 -30.83 -29.98 -21.26
N ARG A 185 -31.56 -30.74 -22.08
CA ARG A 185 -32.08 -30.25 -23.36
C ARG A 185 -33.06 -29.09 -23.19
N LEU A 186 -33.91 -29.12 -22.16
CA LEU A 186 -34.87 -28.04 -21.89
C LEU A 186 -34.14 -26.74 -21.53
N SER A 187 -33.15 -26.82 -20.64
CA SER A 187 -32.35 -25.67 -20.22
C SER A 187 -31.59 -25.04 -21.39
N GLU A 188 -31.04 -25.85 -22.29
CA GLU A 188 -30.35 -25.39 -23.51
C GLU A 188 -31.29 -24.64 -24.45
N ARG A 189 -32.50 -25.19 -24.69
CA ARG A 189 -33.52 -24.51 -25.52
C ARG A 189 -33.93 -23.17 -24.90
N ARG A 190 -34.17 -23.13 -23.58
CA ARG A 190 -34.53 -21.90 -22.86
C ARG A 190 -33.45 -20.83 -22.94
N ALA A 191 -32.20 -21.19 -22.71
CA ALA A 191 -31.06 -20.28 -22.85
C ALA A 191 -30.93 -19.77 -24.30
N SER A 192 -31.14 -20.65 -25.27
CA SER A 192 -31.11 -20.30 -26.70
C SER A 192 -32.24 -19.34 -27.09
N SER A 193 -33.45 -19.51 -26.55
CA SER A 193 -34.58 -18.59 -26.77
C SER A 193 -34.31 -17.19 -26.24
N VAL A 194 -33.73 -17.08 -25.03
CA VAL A 194 -33.31 -15.78 -24.47
C VAL A 194 -32.22 -15.15 -25.34
N ALA A 195 -31.21 -15.93 -25.74
CA ALA A 195 -30.16 -15.43 -26.60
C ALA A 195 -30.72 -14.93 -27.95
N ALA A 196 -31.58 -15.72 -28.60
CA ALA A 196 -32.23 -15.36 -29.85
C ALA A 196 -33.07 -14.08 -29.73
N PHE A 197 -33.80 -13.92 -28.61
CA PHE A 197 -34.53 -12.70 -28.33
C PHE A 197 -33.58 -11.50 -28.22
N LEU A 198 -32.52 -11.59 -27.42
CA LEU A 198 -31.54 -10.50 -27.26
C LEU A 198 -30.86 -10.12 -28.59
N LEU A 199 -30.53 -11.11 -29.43
CA LEU A 199 -30.01 -10.85 -30.79
C LEU A 199 -31.05 -10.11 -31.66
N SER A 200 -32.32 -10.50 -31.59
CA SER A 200 -33.41 -9.82 -32.32
C SER A 200 -33.59 -8.36 -31.89
N GLN A 201 -33.20 -8.03 -30.67
CA GLN A 201 -33.22 -6.66 -30.13
C GLN A 201 -31.94 -5.86 -30.46
N GLY A 202 -31.00 -6.45 -31.22
CA GLY A 202 -29.80 -5.76 -31.69
C GLY A 202 -28.57 -5.94 -30.80
N LEU A 203 -28.54 -6.95 -29.91
CA LEU A 203 -27.31 -7.32 -29.21
C LEU A 203 -26.30 -7.94 -30.19
N ALA A 204 -25.02 -7.59 -30.04
CA ALA A 204 -23.98 -8.02 -30.96
C ALA A 204 -23.73 -9.54 -30.86
N PRO A 205 -23.77 -10.31 -31.98
CA PRO A 205 -23.65 -11.78 -31.93
C PRO A 205 -22.34 -12.30 -31.35
N ASP A 206 -21.25 -11.55 -31.52
CA ASP A 206 -19.91 -11.86 -31.01
C ASP A 206 -19.81 -11.75 -29.49
N LYS A 207 -20.69 -10.98 -28.86
CA LYS A 207 -20.73 -10.81 -27.40
C LYS A 207 -21.62 -11.83 -26.70
N LEU A 208 -22.41 -12.63 -27.40
CA LEU A 208 -23.46 -13.44 -26.80
C LEU A 208 -23.24 -14.94 -26.97
N THR A 209 -23.30 -15.68 -25.87
CA THR A 209 -23.28 -17.14 -25.86
C THR A 209 -24.41 -17.70 -25.00
N SER A 210 -24.83 -18.93 -25.26
CA SER A 210 -25.87 -19.62 -24.47
C SER A 210 -25.43 -21.02 -24.06
N GLN A 211 -25.81 -21.44 -22.85
CA GLN A 211 -25.54 -22.77 -22.30
C GLN A 211 -26.72 -23.24 -21.45
N GLY A 212 -27.04 -24.53 -21.50
CA GLY A 212 -27.94 -25.16 -20.53
C GLY A 212 -27.15 -25.94 -19.47
N LYS A 213 -27.66 -25.95 -18.23
CA LYS A 213 -27.09 -26.68 -17.09
C LYS A 213 -28.06 -27.70 -16.47
N GLY A 214 -29.26 -27.84 -17.02
CA GLY A 214 -30.32 -28.66 -16.43
C GLY A 214 -30.51 -28.35 -14.95
N GLU A 215 -30.57 -29.40 -14.14
CA GLU A 215 -30.75 -29.33 -12.68
C GLU A 215 -29.43 -29.36 -11.88
N SER A 216 -28.27 -29.32 -12.55
CA SER A 216 -26.98 -29.59 -11.90
C SER A 216 -26.50 -28.51 -10.93
N GLU A 217 -27.08 -27.32 -11.00
CA GLU A 217 -26.70 -26.14 -10.22
C GLU A 217 -27.95 -25.51 -9.56
N PRO A 218 -28.55 -26.20 -8.56
CA PRO A 218 -29.72 -25.68 -7.84
C PRO A 218 -29.30 -24.57 -6.88
N VAL A 219 -30.12 -23.54 -6.78
CA VAL A 219 -29.97 -22.41 -5.83
C VAL A 219 -30.89 -22.55 -4.63
N ALA A 220 -31.84 -23.48 -4.69
CA ALA A 220 -32.87 -23.70 -3.68
C ALA A 220 -33.28 -25.17 -3.57
N ASP A 221 -34.05 -25.49 -2.53
CA ASP A 221 -34.50 -26.85 -2.27
C ASP A 221 -35.53 -27.33 -3.30
N ASN A 222 -35.19 -28.39 -4.05
CA ASN A 222 -36.09 -28.99 -5.05
C ASN A 222 -37.28 -29.77 -4.43
N ALA A 223 -37.27 -30.03 -3.12
CA ALA A 223 -38.39 -30.69 -2.45
C ALA A 223 -39.63 -29.78 -2.37
N THR A 224 -39.45 -28.45 -2.35
CA THR A 224 -40.56 -27.47 -2.23
C THR A 224 -40.91 -26.88 -3.60
N GLU A 225 -42.17 -26.48 -3.81
CA GLU A 225 -42.54 -25.83 -5.08
C GLU A 225 -41.86 -24.46 -5.20
N GLU A 226 -41.72 -23.75 -4.09
CA GLU A 226 -41.06 -22.45 -4.02
C GLU A 226 -39.59 -22.57 -4.43
N GLY A 227 -38.87 -23.57 -3.94
CA GLY A 227 -37.48 -23.80 -4.31
C GLY A 227 -37.32 -24.30 -5.75
N ARG A 228 -38.24 -25.13 -6.25
CA ARG A 228 -38.27 -25.47 -7.68
C ARG A 228 -38.49 -24.24 -8.56
N ALA A 229 -39.41 -23.35 -8.20
CA ALA A 229 -39.63 -22.09 -8.91
C ALA A 229 -38.39 -21.17 -8.92
N GLN A 230 -37.57 -21.20 -7.87
CA GLN A 230 -36.29 -20.51 -7.85
C GLN A 230 -35.24 -21.16 -8.77
N ASN A 231 -35.22 -22.49 -8.84
CA ASN A 231 -34.28 -23.25 -9.67
C ASN A 231 -34.58 -23.14 -11.17
N ARG A 232 -35.87 -23.04 -11.54
CA ARG A 232 -36.32 -22.70 -12.90
C ARG A 232 -35.99 -21.24 -13.22
N ARG A 233 -34.78 -21.03 -13.72
CA ARG A 233 -34.22 -19.69 -13.95
C ARG A 233 -33.30 -19.62 -15.16
N VAL A 234 -33.05 -18.39 -15.60
CA VAL A 234 -32.00 -18.04 -16.54
C VAL A 234 -31.09 -17.00 -15.91
N GLU A 235 -29.79 -17.17 -16.07
CA GLU A 235 -28.77 -16.24 -15.61
C GLU A 235 -28.08 -15.57 -16.79
N LEU A 236 -27.84 -14.26 -16.69
CA LEU A 236 -27.03 -13.49 -17.63
C LEU A 236 -25.72 -13.12 -16.94
N HIS A 237 -24.65 -13.79 -17.33
CA HIS A 237 -23.29 -13.54 -16.84
C HIS A 237 -22.62 -12.52 -17.74
N ILE A 238 -22.40 -11.31 -17.23
CA ILE A 238 -21.88 -10.15 -17.94
C ILE A 238 -20.42 -9.95 -17.53
N GLN A 239 -19.53 -9.90 -18.51
CA GLN A 239 -18.12 -9.55 -18.31
C GLN A 239 -17.86 -8.15 -18.82
N ARG A 240 -17.20 -7.33 -18.00
CA ARG A 240 -16.78 -5.96 -18.30
C ARG A 240 -15.28 -5.77 -18.12
#